data_AF-M0P7H7-F1
#
_entry.id   AF-M0P7H7-F1
#
_cell.length_a   1.000
_cell.length_b   1.000
_cell.length_c   1.000
_cell.angle_alpha   90.00
_cell.angle_beta   90.00
_cell.angle_gamma   90.00
#
_symmetry.space_group_name_H-M   'P 1'
#
loop_
_entity.id
_entity.type
_entity.pdbx_description
1 polymer ?
#
loop_
_entity_poly.entity_id
_entity_poly.type
_entity_poly.pdbx_seq_one_letter_code
_entity_poly.pdbx_strand_id
1 'polypeptide(L)'
;MSEPEIEDLVGDVSPSFEHVLSCVFGVRDHESRTYLTLLDHPGSTVAELAATLDRDRSNVNRSLSTLREKGLVERRRRLLDSGGYVYQYTAIPVPEAKTRLHEALDEWVEGVHAAIDEFDPDDGGS
;
A
#
# COMPACT_ATOMS: atom_id res chain seq x y z
N MET A 1 39.28 2.92 1.93
CA MET A 1 37.82 2.88 2.10
C MET A 1 37.26 2.68 0.72
N SER A 2 36.54 1.60 0.45
CA SER A 2 35.88 1.42 -0.83
C SER A 2 34.81 2.50 -0.96
N GLU A 3 34.75 3.19 -2.10
CA GLU A 3 33.62 4.06 -2.44
C GLU A 3 32.35 3.20 -2.41
N PRO A 4 31.27 3.66 -1.76
CA PRO A 4 30.01 2.93 -1.79
C PRO A 4 29.55 2.87 -3.24
N GLU A 5 29.30 1.66 -3.75
CA GLU A 5 28.76 1.46 -5.09
C GLU A 5 27.33 2.06 -5.10
N ILE A 6 26.87 2.60 -6.24
CA ILE A 6 25.49 3.11 -6.36
C ILE A 6 24.47 2.03 -5.95
N GLU A 7 24.81 0.76 -6.12
CA GLU A 7 24.01 -0.38 -5.70
C GLU A 7 23.82 -0.47 -4.17
N ASP A 8 24.83 -0.06 -3.38
CA ASP A 8 24.74 0.07 -1.92
C ASP A 8 23.92 1.30 -1.49
N LEU A 9 23.75 2.28 -2.39
CA LEU A 9 23.06 3.55 -2.12
C LEU A 9 21.58 3.53 -2.52
N VAL A 10 21.21 2.74 -3.55
CA VAL A 10 19.88 2.80 -4.19
C VAL A 10 19.01 1.56 -3.89
N GLY A 11 19.57 0.48 -3.33
CA GLY A 11 18.81 -0.72 -2.93
C GLY A 11 18.38 -1.61 -4.11
N ASP A 12 17.87 -2.80 -3.79
CA ASP A 12 17.55 -3.89 -4.73
C ASP A 12 16.78 -3.41 -5.97
N VAL A 13 17.38 -3.61 -7.15
CA VAL A 13 16.91 -3.13 -8.46
C VAL A 13 15.64 -3.86 -8.95
N SER A 14 15.12 -4.80 -8.16
CA SER A 14 13.98 -5.65 -8.50
C SER A 14 13.08 -5.94 -7.29
N PRO A 15 12.43 -4.91 -6.70
CA PRO A 15 11.53 -5.10 -5.57
C PRO A 15 10.31 -5.94 -5.94
N SER A 16 9.85 -6.78 -5.00
CA SER A 16 8.57 -7.49 -5.16
C SER A 16 7.41 -6.51 -5.17
N PHE A 17 6.27 -6.90 -5.75
CA PHE A 17 5.08 -6.04 -5.76
C PHE A 17 4.59 -5.67 -4.34
N GLU A 18 4.75 -6.58 -3.38
CA GLU A 18 4.47 -6.30 -1.95
C GLU A 18 5.37 -5.21 -1.38
N HIS A 19 6.67 -5.23 -1.74
CA HIS A 19 7.62 -4.21 -1.34
C HIS A 19 7.30 -2.85 -1.97
N VAL A 20 6.96 -2.83 -3.26
CA VAL A 20 6.56 -1.60 -3.96
C VAL A 20 5.31 -0.99 -3.32
N LEU A 21 4.29 -1.81 -3.01
CA LEU A 21 3.11 -1.35 -2.27
C LEU A 21 3.52 -0.74 -0.92
N SER A 22 4.42 -1.39 -0.20
CA SER A 22 4.88 -0.91 1.10
C SER A 22 5.59 0.44 1.01
N CYS A 23 6.56 0.57 0.11
CA CYS A 23 7.35 1.80 -0.05
C CYS A 23 6.50 2.96 -0.56
N VAL A 24 5.67 2.75 -1.58
CA VAL A 24 4.94 3.83 -2.26
C VAL A 24 3.69 4.23 -1.48
N PHE A 25 2.90 3.28 -0.97
CA PHE A 25 1.69 3.60 -0.21
C PHE A 25 1.93 3.71 1.30
N GLY A 26 3.12 3.37 1.80
CA GLY A 26 3.43 3.37 3.23
C GLY A 26 2.64 2.32 4.01
N VAL A 27 2.26 1.22 3.35
CA VAL A 27 1.55 0.09 4.00
C VAL A 27 2.55 -0.94 4.52
N ARG A 28 2.20 -1.65 5.59
CA ARG A 28 3.04 -2.68 6.19
C ARG A 28 2.84 -4.03 5.49
N ASP A 29 3.77 -4.97 5.64
CA ASP A 29 3.71 -6.29 4.98
C ASP A 29 2.38 -7.03 5.18
N HIS A 30 1.84 -6.99 6.40
CA HIS A 30 0.57 -7.64 6.72
C HIS A 30 -0.64 -6.95 6.06
N GLU A 31 -0.53 -5.67 5.73
CA GLU A 31 -1.52 -4.91 4.96
C GLU A 31 -1.39 -5.26 3.47
N SER A 32 -0.18 -5.31 2.92
CA SER A 32 0.08 -5.81 1.55
C SER A 32 -0.49 -7.22 1.35
N ARG A 33 -0.26 -8.14 2.31
CA ARG A 33 -0.82 -9.49 2.28
C ARG A 33 -2.35 -9.50 2.34
N THR A 34 -2.95 -8.60 3.12
CA THR A 34 -4.41 -8.45 3.19
C THR A 34 -4.97 -7.97 1.83
N TYR A 35 -4.31 -7.01 1.19
CA TYR A 35 -4.68 -6.52 -0.14
C TYR A 35 -4.60 -7.64 -1.19
N LEU A 36 -3.50 -8.39 -1.23
CA LEU A 36 -3.34 -9.51 -2.15
C LEU A 36 -4.39 -10.61 -1.93
N THR A 37 -4.65 -10.97 -0.68
CA THR A 37 -5.70 -11.94 -0.34
C THR A 37 -7.08 -11.46 -0.80
N LEU A 38 -7.34 -10.15 -0.75
CA LEU A 38 -8.58 -9.55 -1.26
C LEU A 38 -8.70 -9.55 -2.79
N LEU A 39 -7.58 -9.56 -3.52
CA LEU A 39 -7.59 -9.75 -4.97
C LEU A 39 -8.04 -11.17 -5.33
N ASP A 40 -7.58 -12.17 -4.57
CA ASP A 40 -7.96 -13.58 -4.76
C ASP A 40 -9.38 -13.88 -4.24
N HIS A 41 -9.82 -13.14 -3.21
CA HIS A 41 -11.12 -13.32 -2.55
C HIS A 41 -11.93 -12.02 -2.51
N PRO A 42 -12.37 -11.49 -3.66
CA PRO A 42 -13.13 -10.25 -3.72
C PRO A 42 -14.50 -10.40 -3.05
N GLY A 43 -14.93 -9.36 -2.34
CA GLY A 43 -16.20 -9.38 -1.63
C GLY A 43 -16.15 -10.14 -0.30
N SER A 44 -14.97 -10.37 0.25
CA SER A 44 -14.82 -11.03 1.55
C SER A 44 -15.23 -10.11 2.70
N THR A 45 -15.80 -10.70 3.75
CA THR A 45 -16.03 -10.06 5.04
C THR A 45 -14.76 -10.08 5.89
N VAL A 46 -14.73 -9.28 6.96
CA VAL A 46 -13.63 -9.32 7.95
C VAL A 46 -13.46 -10.72 8.54
N ALA A 47 -14.56 -11.44 8.75
CA ALA A 47 -14.53 -12.77 9.36
C ALA A 47 -13.92 -13.81 8.41
N GLU A 48 -14.26 -13.76 7.12
CA GLU A 48 -13.69 -14.66 6.10
C GLU A 48 -12.20 -14.37 5.90
N LEU A 49 -11.82 -13.09 5.79
CA LEU A 49 -10.41 -12.69 5.66
C LEU A 49 -9.58 -13.10 6.88
N ALA A 50 -10.12 -12.95 8.08
CA ALA A 50 -9.48 -13.41 9.32
C ALA A 50 -9.18 -14.91 9.29
N ALA A 51 -10.12 -15.71 8.79
CA ALA A 51 -9.92 -17.14 8.63
C ALA A 51 -8.87 -17.46 7.56
N THR A 52 -8.92 -16.82 6.40
CA THR A 52 -7.97 -17.05 5.29
C THR A 52 -6.53 -16.62 5.65
N LEU A 53 -6.38 -15.51 6.37
CA LEU A 53 -5.08 -14.96 6.76
C LEU A 53 -4.50 -15.59 8.04
N ASP A 54 -5.26 -16.46 8.71
CA ASP A 54 -4.96 -16.98 10.05
C ASP A 54 -4.63 -15.84 11.04
N ARG A 55 -5.49 -14.82 11.08
CA ARG A 55 -5.35 -13.65 11.97
C ARG A 55 -6.65 -13.33 12.66
N ASP A 56 -6.57 -12.65 13.81
CA ASP A 56 -7.76 -12.16 14.47
C ASP A 56 -8.44 -11.02 13.68
N ARG A 57 -9.75 -10.90 13.90
CA ARG A 57 -10.62 -9.93 13.22
C ARG A 57 -10.21 -8.49 13.49
N SER A 58 -9.66 -8.19 14.67
CA SER A 58 -9.24 -6.83 15.03
C SER A 58 -8.04 -6.39 14.20
N ASN A 59 -7.05 -7.27 14.03
CA ASN A 59 -5.90 -7.02 13.17
C ASN A 59 -6.32 -6.85 11.70
N VAL A 60 -7.16 -7.75 11.17
CA VAL A 60 -7.68 -7.62 9.80
C VAL A 60 -8.46 -6.33 9.61
N ASN A 61 -9.32 -5.95 10.57
CA ASN A 61 -10.08 -4.71 10.48
C ASN A 61 -9.20 -3.45 10.49
N ARG A 62 -8.08 -3.47 11.23
CA ARG A 62 -7.09 -2.37 11.18
C ARG A 62 -6.44 -2.30 9.80
N SER A 63 -5.96 -3.43 9.27
CA SER A 63 -5.37 -3.47 7.93
C SER A 63 -6.33 -3.00 6.84
N LEU A 64 -7.60 -3.43 6.90
CA LEU A 64 -8.64 -2.96 5.98
C LEU A 64 -8.93 -1.47 6.13
N SER A 65 -8.82 -0.92 7.35
CA SER A 65 -8.97 0.53 7.58
C SER A 65 -7.83 1.30 6.91
N THR A 66 -6.57 0.89 7.14
CA THR A 66 -5.40 1.50 6.49
C THR A 66 -5.50 1.43 4.96
N LEU A 67 -5.80 0.25 4.41
CA LEU A 67 -5.90 0.06 2.96
C LEU A 67 -7.02 0.91 2.35
N ARG A 68 -8.13 1.11 3.08
CA ARG A 68 -9.20 2.01 2.64
C ARG A 68 -8.79 3.46 2.66
N GLU A 69 -8.05 3.91 3.68
CA GLU A 69 -7.51 5.27 3.76
C GLU A 69 -6.54 5.55 2.61
N LYS A 70 -5.77 4.55 2.19
CA LYS A 70 -4.90 4.58 1.01
C LYS A 70 -5.64 4.38 -0.32
N GLY A 71 -6.97 4.20 -0.29
CA GLY A 71 -7.78 3.99 -1.49
C GLY A 71 -7.57 2.65 -2.19
N LEU A 72 -6.86 1.70 -1.57
CA LEU A 72 -6.55 0.38 -2.15
C LEU A 72 -7.69 -0.63 -1.99
N VAL A 73 -8.63 -0.37 -1.09
CA VAL A 73 -9.76 -1.26 -0.80
C VAL A 73 -11.04 -0.45 -0.71
N GLU A 74 -12.12 -1.03 -1.21
CA GLU A 74 -13.47 -0.50 -1.09
C GLU A 74 -14.31 -1.36 -0.15
N ARG A 75 -15.22 -0.71 0.59
CA ARG A 75 -16.17 -1.39 1.47
C ARG A 75 -17.59 -1.19 0.93
N ARG A 76 -18.29 -2.29 0.70
CA ARG A 76 -19.69 -2.28 0.25
C ARG A 76 -20.59 -3.00 1.25
N ARG A 77 -21.81 -2.48 1.40
CA ARG A 77 -22.87 -3.16 2.16
C ARG A 77 -23.57 -4.14 1.23
N ARG A 78 -23.63 -5.41 1.62
CA ARG A 78 -24.40 -6.45 0.93
C ARG A 78 -25.58 -6.87 1.81
N LEU A 79 -26.77 -6.92 1.22
CA LEU A 79 -27.96 -7.43 1.88
C LEU A 79 -27.93 -8.97 1.91
N LEU A 80 -28.38 -9.53 3.03
CA LEU A 80 -28.56 -10.97 3.20
C LEU A 80 -30.03 -11.33 3.02
N ASP A 81 -30.29 -12.52 2.49
CA ASP A 81 -31.64 -13.05 2.29
C ASP A 81 -32.41 -13.21 3.61
N SER A 82 -31.70 -13.32 4.73
CA SER A 82 -32.24 -13.37 6.09
C SER A 82 -32.72 -12.03 6.66
N GLY A 83 -32.69 -10.94 5.88
CA GLY A 83 -33.12 -9.61 6.31
C GLY A 83 -32.05 -8.78 7.03
N GLY A 84 -30.77 -9.14 6.90
CA GLY A 84 -29.63 -8.44 7.48
C GLY A 84 -28.74 -7.76 6.44
N TYR A 85 -27.60 -7.24 6.90
CA TYR A 85 -26.53 -6.81 6.00
C TYR A 85 -25.16 -7.16 6.56
N VAL A 86 -24.20 -7.33 5.65
CA VAL A 86 -22.79 -7.51 5.97
C VAL A 86 -21.96 -6.49 5.21
N TYR A 87 -20.80 -6.16 5.77
CA TYR A 87 -19.79 -5.40 5.05
C TYR A 87 -18.84 -6.36 4.35
N GLN A 88 -18.74 -6.19 3.04
CA GLN A 88 -17.79 -6.88 2.19
C GLN A 88 -16.75 -5.89 1.69
N TYR A 89 -15.55 -6.39 1.50
CA TYR A 89 -14.40 -5.63 1.06
C TYR A 89 -13.91 -6.17 -0.28
N THR A 90 -13.44 -5.28 -1.14
CA THR A 90 -12.88 -5.62 -2.45
C THR A 90 -11.65 -4.76 -2.67
N ALA A 91 -10.53 -5.36 -3.04
CA ALA A 91 -9.34 -4.63 -3.45
C ALA A 91 -9.58 -3.93 -4.80
N ILE A 92 -8.96 -2.77 -5.01
CA ILE A 92 -8.89 -2.19 -6.36
C ILE A 92 -8.13 -3.15 -7.28
N PRO A 93 -8.52 -3.28 -8.56
CA PRO A 93 -7.85 -4.18 -9.49
C PRO A 93 -6.36 -3.83 -9.65
N VAL A 94 -5.52 -4.83 -9.90
CA VAL A 94 -4.08 -4.65 -10.11
C VAL A 94 -3.74 -3.58 -11.17
N PRO A 95 -4.42 -3.52 -12.33
CA PRO A 95 -4.15 -2.45 -13.31
C PRO A 95 -4.35 -1.05 -12.73
N GLU A 96 -5.40 -0.84 -11.93
CA GLU A 96 -5.68 0.43 -11.29
C GLU A 96 -4.66 0.74 -10.19
N ALA A 97 -4.30 -0.26 -9.38
CA ALA A 97 -3.23 -0.11 -8.38
C ALA A 97 -1.89 0.26 -9.03
N LYS A 98 -1.55 -0.33 -10.17
CA LYS A 98 -0.34 0.01 -10.93
C LYS A 98 -0.36 1.46 -11.40
N THR A 99 -1.46 1.93 -11.98
CA THR A 99 -1.59 3.35 -12.38
C THR A 99 -1.34 4.26 -11.19
N ARG A 100 -1.97 4.01 -10.05
CA ARG A 100 -1.78 4.82 -8.85
C ARG A 100 -0.37 4.75 -8.27
N LEU A 101 0.29 3.59 -8.35
CA LEU A 101 1.68 3.45 -7.93
C LEU A 101 2.60 4.32 -8.77
N HIS A 102 2.40 4.35 -10.09
CA HIS A 102 3.18 5.22 -10.97
C HIS A 102 2.93 6.69 -10.65
N GLU A 103 1.67 7.11 -10.53
CA GLU A 103 1.31 8.51 -10.19
C GLU A 103 1.92 8.96 -8.85
N ALA A 104 1.84 8.12 -7.81
CA ALA A 104 2.41 8.44 -6.50
C ALA A 104 3.95 8.48 -6.51
N LEU A 105 4.59 7.63 -7.32
CA LEU A 105 6.03 7.66 -7.51
C LEU A 105 6.47 8.92 -8.24
N ASP A 106 5.76 9.30 -9.31
CA ASP A 106 6.07 10.50 -10.08
C ASP A 106 5.96 11.75 -9.20
N GLU A 107 4.88 11.88 -8.41
CA GLU A 107 4.70 12.97 -7.45
C GLU A 107 5.81 13.00 -6.39
N TRP A 108 6.21 11.83 -5.88
CA TRP A 108 7.31 11.74 -4.91
C TRP A 108 8.64 12.14 -5.54
N VAL A 109 8.94 11.68 -6.76
CA VAL A 109 10.17 12.03 -7.50
C VAL A 109 10.23 13.53 -7.76
N GLU A 110 9.13 14.16 -8.19
CA GLU A 110 9.04 15.61 -8.35
C GLU A 110 9.34 16.34 -7.04
N GLY A 111 8.76 15.88 -5.92
CA GLY A 111 9.02 16.45 -4.60
C GLY A 111 10.48 16.29 -4.14
N VAL A 112 11.11 15.15 -4.42
CA VAL A 112 12.53 14.91 -4.12
C VAL A 112 13.43 15.81 -4.96
N HIS A 113 13.16 15.95 -6.26
CA HIS A 113 13.90 16.88 -7.12
C HIS A 113 13.78 18.32 -6.62
N ALA A 114 12.58 18.78 -6.28
CA ALA A 114 12.37 20.11 -5.71
C ALA A 114 13.16 20.31 -4.40
N ALA A 115 13.15 19.31 -3.50
CA ALA A 115 13.90 19.38 -2.25
C ALA A 115 15.42 19.40 -2.45
N ILE A 116 15.93 18.72 -3.49
CA ILE A 116 17.35 18.76 -3.87
C ILE A 116 17.71 20.14 -4.42
N ASP A 117 16.87 20.68 -5.31
CA ASP A 117 17.10 22.00 -5.93
C ASP A 117 16.99 23.16 -4.91
N GLU A 118 16.18 23.00 -3.86
CA GLU A 118 16.10 23.94 -2.73
C GLU A 118 17.29 23.84 -1.77
N PHE A 119 18.07 22.75 -1.82
CA PHE A 119 19.22 22.56 -0.94
C PHE A 119 20.42 23.35 -1.46
N ASP A 120 20.49 24.63 -1.10
CA ASP A 120 21.63 25.50 -1.37
C ASP A 120 22.68 25.37 -0.23
N PRO A 121 23.88 24.83 -0.49
CA PRO A 121 24.91 24.65 0.55
C PRO A 121 25.58 25.96 1.00
N ASP A 122 25.21 27.12 0.44
CA ASP A 122 25.86 28.42 0.67
C ASP A 122 25.08 29.41 1.58
N ASP A 123 24.06 28.96 2.34
CA ASP A 123 23.46 29.77 3.43
C ASP A 123 24.30 29.69 4.73
N GLY A 124 25.63 29.80 4.58
CA GLY A 124 26.64 29.67 5.63
C GLY A 124 27.62 30.84 5.67
N GLY A 125 27.29 31.99 5.07
CA GLY A 125 28.22 33.11 4.97
C GLY A 125 27.58 34.49 4.85
N SER A 126 27.09 35.05 5.96
CA SER A 126 27.34 36.44 6.40
C SER A 126 26.86 36.68 7.83
#